data_AF-A0A316VGZ0-F1
#
_entry.id   AF-A0A316VGZ0-F1
#
_cell.length_a   1.000
_cell.length_b   1.000
_cell.length_c   1.000
_cell.angle_alpha   90.00
_cell.angle_beta   90.00
_cell.angle_gamma   90.00
#
_symmetry.space_group_name_H-M   'P 1'
#
loop_
_entity.id
_entity.type
_entity.pdbx_description
1 polymer ?
#
loop_
_entity_poly.entity_id
_entity_poly.type
_entity_poly.pdbx_seq_one_letter_code
_entity_poly.pdbx_strand_id
1 'polypeptide(L)'
;MQSYHSQEEENTGGGGDSDWLEDSEDDFAEEQKVAGKGEGQITLSMAEKETEKVQRKMYDDGYREGIGLGKEGAIQLGFDHGFKANGAPIGRRMGKLKGTLHALEIRLIQSRASKESTSNPSSSEKLNSILQSTKTLRHCLNSLQLKDLMEPDWEAIEHECQHGGQVDHIKPETPEQKSKREGILAEIEEQVNKLVLDSYGFV
;
A
#
# COMPACT_ATOMS: atom_id res chain seq x y z
N MET A 1 61.90 1.96 26.94
CA MET A 1 61.65 2.74 25.71
C MET A 1 60.15 2.70 25.43
N GLN A 2 59.50 3.87 25.54
CA GLN A 2 58.23 4.33 24.95
C GLN A 2 57.03 3.33 24.96
N SER A 3 56.00 3.50 25.80
CA SER A 3 54.95 4.55 25.82
C SER A 3 54.30 4.77 24.45
N TYR A 4 53.09 4.23 24.26
CA TYR A 4 51.96 4.97 23.69
C TYR A 4 50.65 4.54 24.34
N HIS A 5 49.92 5.57 24.73
CA HIS A 5 48.61 5.66 25.36
C HIS A 5 47.63 6.07 24.26
N SER A 6 46.43 5.50 24.23
CA SER A 6 45.18 6.20 23.88
C SER A 6 44.00 5.26 24.08
N GLN A 7 43.12 5.68 24.99
CA GLN A 7 41.75 5.23 25.18
C GLN A 7 40.85 5.77 24.06
N GLU A 8 39.66 5.18 23.92
CA GLU A 8 38.35 5.79 23.59
C GLU A 8 37.51 4.76 22.83
N GLU A 9 36.19 4.66 22.97
CA GLU A 9 35.24 4.82 24.05
C GLU A 9 33.95 4.18 23.48
N GLU A 10 33.10 3.65 24.36
CA GLU A 10 31.87 2.96 23.99
C GLU A 10 30.88 3.92 23.34
N ASN A 11 30.51 3.66 22.08
CA ASN A 11 29.41 4.38 21.41
C ASN A 11 28.07 3.75 21.80
N THR A 12 27.58 4.10 22.99
CA THR A 12 26.20 3.83 23.41
C THR A 12 25.27 4.85 22.78
N GLY A 13 24.20 4.37 22.16
CA GLY A 13 23.25 5.17 21.40
C GLY A 13 22.58 6.32 22.16
N GLY A 14 22.09 7.26 21.37
CA GLY A 14 21.19 8.31 21.79
C GLY A 14 20.55 8.89 20.53
N GLY A 15 19.24 8.70 20.39
CA GLY A 15 18.46 9.33 19.34
C GLY A 15 18.52 10.85 19.42
N GLY A 16 18.48 11.47 18.25
CA GLY A 16 18.53 12.91 18.08
C GLY A 16 18.13 13.32 16.68
N ASP A 17 16.95 12.89 16.23
CA ASP A 17 16.24 13.49 15.10
C ASP A 17 15.79 14.90 15.52
N SER A 18 16.67 15.90 15.38
CA SER A 18 16.30 17.32 15.48
C SER A 18 17.44 18.24 15.05
N ASP A 19 17.95 18.05 13.82
CA ASP A 19 19.01 18.90 13.24
C ASP A 19 18.53 19.63 11.96
N TRP A 20 17.27 20.08 11.96
CA TRP A 20 16.68 20.78 10.80
C TRP A 20 16.10 22.16 11.10
N LEU A 21 16.18 22.64 12.35
CA LEU A 21 15.75 23.99 12.73
C LEU A 21 16.59 24.49 13.91
N GLU A 22 17.90 24.63 13.73
CA GLU A 22 18.64 25.64 14.49
C GLU A 22 18.27 27.00 13.89
N ASP A 23 17.13 27.52 14.35
CA ASP A 23 16.82 28.94 14.33
C ASP A 23 17.92 29.59 15.17
N SER A 24 19.00 29.99 14.51
CA SER A 24 20.04 30.82 15.10
C SER A 24 19.44 32.19 15.32
N GLU A 25 18.66 32.32 16.39
CA GLU A 25 18.31 33.56 17.06
C GLU A 25 19.58 34.16 17.67
N ASP A 26 20.51 34.57 16.82
CA ASP A 26 21.69 35.34 17.21
C ASP A 26 21.93 36.41 16.15
N ASP A 27 21.06 37.42 16.15
CA ASP A 27 21.31 38.70 15.51
C ASP A 27 21.13 39.82 16.55
N PHE A 28 22.13 39.85 17.45
CA PHE A 28 22.84 41.04 17.88
C PHE A 28 21.97 42.27 18.23
N ALA A 29 21.57 42.34 19.50
CA ALA A 29 21.12 43.58 20.12
C ALA A 29 22.29 44.57 20.24
N GLU A 30 22.63 45.25 19.15
CA GLU A 30 23.56 46.39 19.17
C GLU A 30 22.78 47.70 19.29
N GLU A 31 22.95 48.31 20.44
CA GLU A 31 22.41 49.59 20.83
C GLU A 31 23.01 50.73 19.97
N GLN A 32 22.34 51.11 18.88
CA GLN A 32 22.66 52.35 18.16
C GLN A 32 21.70 53.49 18.53
N LYS A 33 22.21 54.40 19.36
CA LYS A 33 21.69 55.78 19.46
C LYS A 33 21.90 56.49 18.12
N VAL A 34 20.83 56.81 17.41
CA VAL A 34 20.86 57.83 16.35
C VAL A 34 19.71 58.81 16.50
N ALA A 35 20.09 60.07 16.69
CA ALA A 35 19.23 61.23 16.75
C ALA A 35 18.47 61.47 15.43
N GLY A 36 17.29 62.06 15.54
CA GLY A 36 16.26 62.04 14.51
C GLY A 36 16.59 62.61 13.14
N LYS A 37 15.97 62.00 12.13
CA LYS A 37 15.37 62.58 10.90
C LYS A 37 14.89 61.43 10.01
N GLY A 38 13.61 61.43 9.61
CA GLY A 38 13.15 60.67 8.44
C GLY A 38 12.08 59.60 8.67
N GLU A 39 10.84 60.01 8.93
CA GLU A 39 9.66 59.11 8.98
C GLU A 39 9.41 58.37 7.65
N GLY A 40 10.03 58.80 6.54
CA GLY A 40 9.94 58.15 5.22
C GLY A 40 11.02 57.10 4.89
N GLN A 41 12.10 56.98 5.66
CA GLN A 41 13.18 55.99 5.40
C GLN A 41 12.98 54.67 6.17
N ILE A 42 12.36 54.72 7.34
CA ILE A 42 12.12 53.54 8.19
C ILE A 42 11.06 52.62 7.56
N THR A 43 10.01 53.18 6.94
CA THR A 43 8.94 52.42 6.30
C THR A 43 9.39 51.72 5.01
N LEU A 44 10.32 52.31 4.26
CA LEU A 44 10.94 51.70 3.09
C LEU A 44 11.83 50.51 3.47
N SER A 45 12.65 50.65 4.53
CA SER A 45 13.47 49.53 5.03
C SER A 45 12.63 48.39 5.62
N MET A 46 11.51 48.70 6.30
CA MET A 46 10.58 47.68 6.77
C MET A 46 9.86 46.98 5.62
N ALA A 47 9.42 47.73 4.60
CA ALA A 47 8.81 47.16 3.40
C ALA A 47 9.78 46.26 2.62
N GLU A 48 11.05 46.66 2.49
CA GLU A 48 12.11 45.84 1.88
C GLU A 48 12.31 44.53 2.64
N LYS A 49 12.41 44.59 3.98
CA LYS A 49 12.51 43.39 4.84
C LYS A 49 11.30 42.48 4.72
N GLU A 50 10.09 43.05 4.64
CA GLU A 50 8.86 42.28 4.42
C GLU A 50 8.84 41.63 3.04
N THR A 51 9.30 42.33 1.99
CA THR A 51 9.41 41.76 0.64
C THR A 51 10.42 40.61 0.59
N GLU A 52 11.58 40.74 1.24
CA GLU A 52 12.58 39.67 1.33
C GLU A 52 12.05 38.46 2.12
N LYS A 53 11.27 38.70 3.18
CA LYS A 53 10.64 37.64 3.96
C LYS A 53 9.57 36.91 3.15
N VAL A 54 8.74 37.64 2.40
CA VAL A 54 7.74 37.05 1.50
C VAL A 54 8.43 36.26 0.39
N GLN A 55 9.51 36.80 -0.18
CA GLN A 55 10.26 36.15 -1.24
C GLN A 55 10.94 34.86 -0.76
N ARG A 56 11.58 34.85 0.42
CA ARG A 56 12.14 33.63 1.02
C ARG A 56 11.06 32.56 1.23
N LYS A 57 9.93 32.94 1.82
CA LYS A 57 8.79 32.02 1.99
C LYS A 57 8.29 31.47 0.66
N MET A 58 8.16 32.30 -0.36
CA MET A 58 7.74 31.85 -1.69
C MET A 58 8.72 30.84 -2.30
N TYR A 59 10.04 31.00 -2.10
CA TYR A 59 11.02 30.03 -2.58
C TYR A 59 11.00 28.73 -1.78
N ASP A 60 10.95 28.81 -0.45
CA ASP A 60 10.94 27.63 0.42
C ASP A 60 9.65 26.82 0.25
N ASP A 61 8.50 27.50 0.28
CA ASP A 61 7.19 26.89 0.07
C ASP A 61 7.05 26.37 -1.36
N GLY A 62 7.49 27.15 -2.37
CA GLY A 62 7.43 26.75 -3.77
C GLY A 62 8.34 25.56 -4.10
N TYR A 63 9.52 25.48 -3.49
CA TYR A 63 10.42 24.32 -3.63
C TYR A 63 9.82 23.08 -2.96
N ARG A 64 9.28 23.24 -1.75
CA ARG A 64 8.64 22.14 -1.03
C ARG A 64 7.40 21.63 -1.77
N GLU A 65 6.58 22.54 -2.27
CA GLU A 65 5.39 22.22 -3.07
C GLU A 65 5.79 21.54 -4.39
N GLY A 66 6.80 22.06 -5.09
CA GLY A 66 7.30 21.46 -6.33
C GLY A 66 7.80 20.03 -6.17
N ILE A 67 8.55 19.75 -5.09
CA ILE A 67 8.96 18.38 -4.75
C ILE A 67 7.75 17.51 -4.42
N GLY A 68 6.79 18.03 -3.65
CA GLY A 68 5.56 17.33 -3.29
C GLY A 68 4.77 16.89 -4.53
N LEU A 69 4.49 17.85 -5.42
CA LEU A 69 3.75 17.62 -6.66
C LEU A 69 4.49 16.65 -7.61
N GLY A 70 5.82 16.77 -7.70
CA GLY A 70 6.64 15.87 -8.53
C GLY A 70 6.61 14.43 -8.02
N LYS A 71 6.75 14.24 -6.69
CA LYS A 71 6.67 12.92 -6.05
C LYS A 71 5.29 12.30 -6.21
N GLU A 72 4.24 13.07 -5.93
CA GLU A 72 2.86 12.60 -6.04
C GLU A 72 2.54 12.21 -7.49
N GLY A 73 2.89 13.06 -8.45
CA GLY A 73 2.70 12.75 -9.88
C GLY A 73 3.40 11.48 -10.32
N ALA A 74 4.66 11.28 -9.91
CA ALA A 74 5.41 10.07 -10.24
C ALA A 74 4.81 8.81 -9.60
N ILE A 75 4.44 8.87 -8.32
CA ILE A 75 3.84 7.73 -7.60
C ILE A 75 2.48 7.36 -8.20
N GLN A 76 1.68 8.37 -8.56
CA GLN A 76 0.33 8.14 -9.07
C GLN A 76 0.36 7.55 -10.49
N LEU A 77 1.33 7.94 -11.31
CA LEU A 77 1.57 7.29 -12.61
C LEU A 77 1.94 5.81 -12.45
N GLY A 78 2.82 5.48 -11.50
CA GLY A 78 3.19 4.09 -11.18
C GLY A 78 1.99 3.27 -10.70
N PHE A 79 1.19 3.85 -9.80
CA PHE A 79 -0.06 3.24 -9.32
C PHE A 79 -1.04 2.97 -10.46
N ASP A 80 -1.31 3.97 -11.29
CA ASP A 80 -2.23 3.86 -12.43
C ASP A 80 -1.83 2.75 -13.39
N HIS A 81 -0.52 2.62 -13.65
CA HIS A 81 0.02 1.56 -14.47
C HIS A 81 -0.22 0.18 -13.85
N GLY A 82 0.16 -0.02 -12.57
CA GLY A 82 -0.04 -1.29 -11.87
C GLY A 82 -1.52 -1.67 -11.72
N PHE A 83 -2.39 -0.68 -11.46
CA PHE A 83 -3.83 -0.87 -11.39
C PHE A 83 -4.42 -1.30 -12.74
N LYS A 84 -4.04 -0.65 -13.84
CA LYS A 84 -4.57 -0.99 -15.18
C LYS A 84 -4.04 -2.34 -15.67
N ALA A 85 -2.75 -2.61 -15.50
CA ALA A 85 -2.10 -3.81 -15.99
C ALA A 85 -2.57 -5.06 -15.23
N ASN A 86 -2.54 -5.02 -13.90
CA ASN A 86 -2.67 -6.24 -13.08
C ASN A 86 -3.84 -6.15 -12.10
N GLY A 87 -3.99 -5.04 -11.36
CA GLY A 87 -4.98 -4.93 -10.29
C GLY A 87 -6.44 -5.02 -10.76
N ALA A 88 -6.82 -4.24 -11.76
CA ALA A 88 -8.19 -4.17 -12.24
C ALA A 88 -8.65 -5.46 -12.96
N PRO A 89 -7.83 -6.13 -13.80
CA PRO A 89 -8.19 -7.44 -14.36
C PRO A 89 -8.39 -8.52 -13.29
N ILE A 90 -7.46 -8.63 -12.32
CA ILE A 90 -7.54 -9.61 -11.23
C ILE A 90 -8.76 -9.34 -10.35
N GLY A 91 -8.97 -8.08 -9.95
CA GLY A 91 -10.12 -7.68 -9.15
C GLY A 91 -11.46 -7.97 -9.83
N ARG A 92 -11.56 -7.73 -11.15
CA ARG A 92 -12.76 -8.06 -11.92
C ARG A 92 -13.02 -9.57 -11.96
N ARG A 93 -11.98 -10.39 -12.16
CA ARG A 93 -12.10 -11.86 -12.15
C ARG A 93 -12.55 -12.37 -10.78
N MET A 94 -11.92 -11.92 -9.70
CA MET A 94 -12.32 -12.28 -8.34
C MET A 94 -13.75 -11.84 -8.03
N GLY A 95 -14.13 -10.61 -8.41
CA GLY A 95 -15.47 -10.09 -8.22
C GLY A 95 -16.54 -10.95 -8.91
N LYS A 96 -16.26 -11.38 -10.15
CA LYS A 96 -17.14 -12.30 -10.90
C LYS A 96 -17.30 -13.63 -10.15
N LEU A 97 -16.21 -14.26 -9.72
CA LEU A 97 -16.24 -15.54 -8.99
C LEU A 97 -16.98 -15.43 -7.65
N LYS A 98 -16.77 -14.34 -6.90
CA LYS A 98 -17.52 -14.06 -5.66
C LYS A 98 -19.01 -13.91 -5.93
N GLY A 99 -19.36 -13.15 -6.98
CA GLY A 99 -20.75 -12.97 -7.40
C GLY A 99 -21.43 -14.29 -7.78
N THR A 100 -20.75 -15.14 -8.57
CA THR A 100 -21.30 -16.45 -8.96
C THR A 100 -21.50 -17.37 -7.76
N LEU A 101 -20.54 -17.42 -6.82
CA LEU A 101 -20.66 -18.22 -5.59
C LEU A 101 -21.78 -17.71 -4.68
N HIS A 102 -22.01 -16.40 -4.60
CA HIS A 102 -23.13 -15.83 -3.85
C HIS A 102 -24.47 -16.19 -4.49
N ALA A 103 -24.60 -16.02 -5.81
CA ALA A 103 -25.82 -16.38 -6.53
C ALA A 103 -26.14 -17.87 -6.40
N LEU A 104 -25.12 -18.73 -6.49
CA LEU A 104 -25.27 -20.18 -6.33
C LEU A 104 -25.73 -20.55 -4.92
N GLU A 105 -25.13 -19.97 -3.88
CA GLU A 105 -25.56 -20.24 -2.50
C GLU A 105 -27.02 -19.83 -2.25
N ILE A 106 -27.42 -18.63 -2.68
CA ILE A 106 -28.80 -18.14 -2.54
C ILE A 106 -29.77 -19.11 -3.23
N ARG A 107 -29.45 -19.52 -4.46
CA ARG A 107 -30.24 -20.49 -5.22
C ARG A 107 -30.35 -21.83 -4.50
N LEU A 108 -29.25 -22.37 -3.98
CA LEU A 108 -29.26 -23.64 -3.25
C LEU A 108 -30.12 -23.56 -1.99
N ILE A 109 -30.02 -22.47 -1.22
CA ILE A 109 -30.85 -22.23 -0.03
C ILE A 109 -32.34 -22.19 -0.41
N GLN A 110 -32.70 -21.49 -1.47
CA GLN A 110 -34.08 -21.45 -1.97
C GLN A 110 -34.55 -22.85 -2.41
N SER A 111 -33.72 -23.59 -3.15
CA SER A 111 -34.06 -24.94 -3.61
C SER A 111 -34.27 -25.94 -2.48
N ARG A 112 -33.55 -25.76 -1.36
CA ARG A 112 -33.72 -26.55 -0.14
C ARG A 112 -35.08 -26.26 0.50
N ALA A 113 -35.42 -25.00 0.69
CA ALA A 113 -36.69 -24.59 1.29
C ALA A 113 -37.91 -25.11 0.49
N SER A 114 -37.80 -25.21 -0.84
CA SER A 114 -38.89 -25.74 -1.68
C SER A 114 -39.02 -27.27 -1.68
N LYS A 115 -37.96 -28.03 -1.34
CA LYS A 115 -37.93 -29.51 -1.46
C LYS A 115 -38.17 -30.25 -0.14
N GLU A 116 -38.23 -29.56 0.99
CA GLU A 116 -38.51 -30.15 2.32
C GLU A 116 -39.88 -30.85 2.41
N SER A 117 -40.79 -30.65 1.45
CA SER A 117 -42.12 -31.26 1.46
C SER A 117 -42.25 -32.63 0.76
N THR A 118 -41.25 -33.11 -0.01
CA THR A 118 -41.48 -34.29 -0.89
C THR A 118 -40.34 -35.29 -1.16
N SER A 119 -39.08 -35.12 -0.71
CA SER A 119 -37.96 -35.86 -1.36
C SER A 119 -37.16 -36.87 -0.52
N ASN A 120 -36.75 -37.96 -1.23
CA ASN A 120 -35.75 -38.98 -0.89
C ASN A 120 -34.46 -38.46 -0.21
N PRO A 121 -33.88 -39.22 0.74
CA PRO A 121 -32.69 -38.83 1.50
C PRO A 121 -31.42 -38.61 0.64
N SER A 122 -31.28 -39.30 -0.49
CA SER A 122 -30.08 -39.16 -1.34
C SER A 122 -29.94 -37.80 -2.03
N SER A 123 -31.06 -37.10 -2.27
CA SER A 123 -31.06 -35.79 -2.92
C SER A 123 -30.69 -34.66 -1.96
N SER A 124 -31.05 -34.79 -0.67
CA SER A 124 -30.71 -33.81 0.36
C SER A 124 -29.22 -33.88 0.74
N GLU A 125 -28.63 -35.07 0.78
CA GLU A 125 -27.20 -35.26 1.03
C GLU A 125 -26.33 -34.58 -0.04
N LYS A 126 -26.68 -34.76 -1.33
CA LYS A 126 -25.96 -34.12 -2.44
C LYS A 126 -26.14 -32.59 -2.46
N LEU A 127 -27.30 -32.06 -2.10
CA LEU A 127 -27.47 -30.61 -1.94
C LEU A 127 -26.62 -30.05 -0.79
N ASN A 128 -26.56 -30.77 0.33
CA ASN A 128 -25.74 -30.37 1.46
C ASN A 128 -24.24 -30.41 1.12
N SER A 129 -23.78 -31.40 0.35
CA SER A 129 -22.37 -31.45 -0.09
C SER A 129 -22.02 -30.27 -0.98
N ILE A 130 -22.87 -29.92 -1.97
CA ILE A 130 -22.64 -28.76 -2.85
C ILE A 130 -22.63 -27.45 -2.03
N LEU A 131 -23.55 -27.31 -1.07
CA LEU A 131 -23.59 -26.14 -0.19
C LEU A 131 -22.29 -26.00 0.62
N GLN A 132 -21.78 -27.10 1.18
CA GLN A 132 -20.52 -27.09 1.94
C GLN A 132 -19.34 -26.74 1.03
N SER A 133 -19.23 -27.35 -0.15
CA SER A 133 -18.19 -27.00 -1.13
C SER A 133 -18.23 -25.52 -1.53
N THR A 134 -19.43 -24.97 -1.74
CA THR A 134 -19.62 -23.54 -2.06
C THR A 134 -19.13 -22.62 -0.94
N LYS A 135 -19.38 -22.99 0.33
CA LYS A 135 -18.90 -22.24 1.51
C LYS A 135 -17.39 -22.31 1.66
N THR A 136 -16.80 -23.49 1.47
CA THR A 136 -15.34 -23.68 1.51
C THR A 136 -14.66 -22.85 0.44
N LEU A 137 -15.15 -22.88 -0.81
CA LEU A 137 -14.61 -22.05 -1.89
C LEU A 137 -14.74 -20.57 -1.63
N ARG A 138 -15.88 -20.13 -1.07
CA ARG A 138 -16.03 -18.72 -0.68
C ARG A 138 -14.99 -18.32 0.36
N HIS A 139 -14.75 -19.17 1.35
CA HIS A 139 -13.75 -18.88 2.39
C HIS A 139 -12.35 -18.76 1.77
N CYS A 140 -11.97 -19.71 0.91
CA CYS A 140 -10.70 -19.67 0.16
C CYS A 140 -10.57 -18.38 -0.69
N LEU A 141 -11.64 -18.00 -1.40
CA LEU A 141 -11.64 -16.80 -2.25
C LEU A 141 -11.64 -15.49 -1.44
N ASN A 142 -12.04 -15.52 -0.16
CA ASN A 142 -11.96 -14.39 0.74
C ASN A 142 -10.62 -14.28 1.46
N SER A 143 -9.91 -15.39 1.67
CA SER A 143 -8.55 -15.36 2.22
C SER A 143 -7.51 -14.91 1.19
N LEU A 144 -7.76 -15.12 -0.10
CA LEU A 144 -6.84 -14.68 -1.16
C LEU A 144 -6.77 -13.15 -1.25
N GLN A 145 -5.56 -12.62 -1.12
CA GLN A 145 -5.25 -11.21 -1.29
C GLN A 145 -4.52 -10.96 -2.61
N LEU A 146 -4.49 -9.70 -3.03
CA LEU A 146 -3.81 -9.30 -4.27
C LEU A 146 -2.31 -9.62 -4.23
N LYS A 147 -1.68 -9.50 -3.06
CA LYS A 147 -0.26 -9.86 -2.83
C LYS A 147 0.04 -11.34 -3.09
N ASP A 148 -0.97 -12.22 -2.91
CA ASP A 148 -0.81 -13.66 -3.11
C ASP A 148 -0.98 -14.04 -4.59
N LEU A 149 -1.55 -13.14 -5.39
CA LEU A 149 -1.84 -13.34 -6.81
C LEU A 149 -0.92 -12.55 -7.73
N MET A 150 -0.20 -11.55 -7.21
CA MET A 150 0.69 -10.70 -7.97
C MET A 150 2.16 -11.05 -7.72
N GLU A 151 2.98 -10.72 -8.70
CA GLU A 151 4.43 -10.76 -8.54
C GLU A 151 4.84 -9.72 -7.48
N PRO A 152 5.71 -10.10 -6.53
CA PRO A 152 6.34 -9.14 -5.64
C PRO A 152 7.13 -8.10 -6.44
N ASP A 153 7.16 -6.86 -5.95
CA ASP A 153 7.97 -5.79 -6.52
C ASP A 153 9.42 -5.97 -6.06
N TRP A 154 10.21 -6.66 -6.89
CA TRP A 154 11.61 -6.95 -6.61
C TRP A 154 12.48 -5.69 -6.51
N GLU A 155 12.16 -4.64 -7.26
CA GLU A 155 12.88 -3.37 -7.26
C GLU A 155 12.66 -2.62 -5.94
N ALA A 156 11.41 -2.57 -5.47
CA ALA A 156 11.07 -2.00 -4.16
C ALA A 156 11.73 -2.79 -3.01
N ILE A 157 11.68 -4.12 -3.08
CA ILE A 157 12.30 -5.02 -2.08
C ILE A 157 13.82 -4.84 -2.02
N GLU A 158 14.48 -4.74 -3.17
CA GLU A 158 15.92 -4.51 -3.25
C GLU A 158 16.30 -3.15 -2.64
N HIS A 159 15.54 -2.11 -2.94
CA HIS A 159 15.74 -0.78 -2.39
C HIS A 159 15.57 -0.75 -0.85
N GLU A 160 14.55 -1.42 -0.31
CA GLU A 160 14.36 -1.55 1.15
C GLU A 160 15.52 -2.28 1.84
N CYS A 161 16.10 -3.28 1.19
CA CYS A 161 17.27 -4.01 1.69
C CYS A 161 18.52 -3.11 1.78
N GLN A 162 18.71 -2.22 0.80
CA GLN A 162 19.85 -1.28 0.78
C GLN A 162 19.83 -0.28 1.94
N HIS A 163 18.66 0.05 2.49
CA HIS A 163 18.49 1.00 3.60
C HIS A 163 18.38 0.34 4.99
N GLY A 164 18.86 -0.90 5.13
CA GLY A 164 18.91 -1.59 6.43
C GLY A 164 17.62 -2.35 6.80
N GLY A 165 16.69 -2.52 5.86
CA GLY A 165 15.57 -3.44 6.03
C GLY A 165 16.09 -4.87 6.23
N GLN A 166 15.82 -5.44 7.40
CA GLN A 166 16.13 -6.84 7.69
C GLN A 166 15.11 -7.72 6.96
N VAL A 167 15.42 -8.05 5.70
CA VAL A 167 14.58 -8.92 4.88
C VAL A 167 15.35 -10.22 4.65
N ASP A 168 14.84 -11.32 5.22
CA ASP A 168 15.42 -12.65 5.05
C ASP A 168 15.59 -12.98 3.56
N HIS A 169 16.82 -13.23 3.14
CA HIS A 169 17.27 -13.67 1.80
C HIS A 169 16.15 -13.95 0.78
N ILE A 170 15.64 -12.92 0.12
CA ILE A 170 14.60 -13.10 -0.88
C ILE A 170 15.27 -13.53 -2.18
N LYS A 171 15.10 -14.81 -2.52
CA LYS A 171 15.47 -15.33 -3.83
C LYS A 171 14.34 -15.02 -4.81
N PRO A 172 14.65 -14.59 -6.05
CA PRO A 172 13.64 -14.44 -7.09
C PRO A 172 12.80 -15.71 -7.20
N GLU A 173 11.49 -15.52 -7.31
CA GLU A 173 10.51 -16.61 -7.41
C GLU A 173 10.94 -17.60 -8.51
N THR A 174 11.00 -18.89 -8.17
CA THR A 174 11.28 -19.91 -9.19
C THR A 174 10.13 -19.95 -10.21
N PRO A 175 10.41 -20.29 -11.48
CA PRO A 175 9.36 -20.31 -12.52
C PRO A 175 8.19 -21.25 -12.18
N GLU A 176 8.44 -22.29 -11.37
CA GLU A 176 7.39 -23.19 -10.87
C GLU A 176 6.46 -22.54 -9.85
N GLN A 177 7.01 -21.72 -8.95
CA GLN A 177 6.20 -20.97 -7.97
C GLN A 177 5.33 -19.93 -8.70
N LYS A 178 5.90 -19.24 -9.69
CA LYS A 178 5.19 -18.29 -10.55
C LYS A 178 4.00 -18.95 -11.25
N SER A 179 4.22 -20.11 -11.86
CA SER A 179 3.16 -20.84 -12.54
C SER A 179 2.06 -21.31 -11.58
N LYS A 180 2.41 -21.70 -10.35
CA LYS A 180 1.41 -22.08 -9.33
C LYS A 180 0.56 -20.88 -8.95
N ARG A 181 1.18 -19.72 -8.67
CA ARG A 181 0.49 -18.47 -8.33
C ARG A 181 -0.53 -18.06 -9.38
N GLU A 182 -0.10 -18.05 -10.64
CA GLU A 182 -0.97 -17.69 -11.78
C GLU A 182 -2.08 -18.73 -12.00
N GLY A 183 -1.82 -20.00 -11.66
CA GLY A 183 -2.78 -21.10 -11.74
C GLY A 183 -3.92 -21.05 -10.70
N ILE A 184 -3.74 -20.39 -9.55
CA ILE A 184 -4.72 -20.38 -8.45
C ILE A 184 -6.10 -19.91 -8.92
N LEU A 185 -6.17 -18.81 -9.66
CA LEU A 185 -7.45 -18.28 -10.14
C LEU A 185 -8.11 -19.19 -11.18
N ALA A 186 -7.31 -19.81 -12.05
CA ALA A 186 -7.82 -20.73 -13.06
C ALA A 186 -8.39 -22.01 -12.41
N GLU A 187 -7.71 -22.53 -11.39
CA GLU A 187 -8.18 -23.68 -10.63
C GLU A 187 -9.50 -23.37 -9.91
N ILE A 188 -9.59 -22.22 -9.24
CA ILE A 188 -10.84 -21.82 -8.57
C ILE A 188 -11.96 -21.60 -9.59
N GLU A 189 -11.67 -21.01 -10.75
CA GLU A 189 -12.65 -20.83 -11.82
C GLU A 189 -13.17 -22.17 -12.34
N GLU A 190 -12.31 -23.16 -12.53
CA GLU A 190 -12.71 -24.52 -12.91
C GLU A 190 -13.60 -25.17 -11.83
N GLN A 191 -13.22 -25.06 -10.56
CA GLN A 191 -14.00 -25.59 -9.44
C GLN A 191 -15.39 -24.93 -9.33
N VAL A 192 -15.48 -23.61 -9.52
CA VAL A 192 -16.76 -22.88 -9.55
C VAL A 192 -17.61 -23.35 -10.73
N ASN A 193 -17.03 -23.48 -11.92
CA ASN A 193 -17.76 -23.94 -13.11
C ASN A 193 -18.29 -25.37 -12.92
N LYS A 194 -17.50 -26.26 -12.31
CA LYS A 194 -17.93 -27.61 -11.96
C LYS A 194 -19.12 -27.61 -10.99
N LEU A 195 -19.06 -26.82 -9.92
CA LEU A 195 -20.18 -26.70 -8.98
C LEU A 195 -21.43 -26.11 -9.62
N VAL A 196 -21.26 -25.15 -10.52
CA VAL A 196 -22.36 -24.58 -11.31
C VAL A 196 -23.03 -25.68 -12.13
N LEU A 197 -22.26 -26.49 -12.87
CA LEU A 197 -22.77 -27.65 -13.63
C LEU A 197 -23.48 -28.67 -12.73
N ASP A 198 -22.88 -29.02 -11.59
CA ASP A 198 -23.47 -29.96 -10.63
C ASP A 198 -24.80 -29.44 -10.05
N SER A 199 -24.94 -28.12 -9.91
CA SER A 199 -26.17 -27.48 -9.43
C SER A 199 -27.30 -27.45 -10.47
N TYR A 200 -26.98 -27.49 -11.78
CA TYR A 200 -28.00 -27.52 -12.84
C TYR A 200 -28.76 -28.85 -12.89
N GLY A 201 -28.17 -29.95 -12.40
CA GLY A 201 -28.83 -31.26 -12.29
C GLY A 201 -29.97 -31.34 -11.26
N PHE A 202 -30.32 -30.24 -10.59
CA PHE A 202 -31.40 -30.16 -9.60
C PHE A 202 -32.62 -29.33 -10.05
N VAL A 203 -32.61 -28.82 -11.29
CA VAL A 203 -33.77 -28.23 -11.98
C VAL A 203 -34.57 -29.34 -12.66
#